data_AF-A0A0G4EBU7-F1
#
_entry.id   AF-A0A0G4EBU7-F1
#
_cell.length_a   1.000
_cell.length_b   1.000
_cell.length_c   1.000
_cell.angle_alpha   90.00
_cell.angle_beta   90.00
_cell.angle_gamma   90.00
#
_symmetry.space_group_name_H-M   'P 1'
#
loop_
_entity.id
_entity.type
_entity.pdbx_description
1 polymer ?
#
loop_
_entity_poly.entity_id
_entity_poly.type
_entity_poly.pdbx_seq_one_letter_code
_entity_poly.pdbx_strand_id
1 'polypeptide(L)'
;MADFTELSADQMATDKLYLNVSGEVFRGVRRSTLCVKKGSVLASLFGGCFDGAVVRDSTDRIFLPAYPPAFRWLVEQLRHYELGDVDVIDLPAAKQTDLPYKYWVHTLLYDPSADQDISTSSTATAAADGSVASRLVSDLAVTVRHIEEAKAHELARLDAVKPFLKRGNTDDDQLVSIDESTGCTVTVTHAAAKSLGGEDSTFYGRFTRYNGSIDFGLDCVRRVVDVAVRAHQERRTITSADVREAMGDVSASQFRRALDVFGIGADRYLGPTDGLLKSQHLHNIKEWRQKQKWGHPGAPFALPVLPSHVGEPIERIYKASVDGWRWLDFVDAVRGQKPLIIIMRVKDSGELFAVVVDGRIDVSGPQKTMPPTLVFSYKLEGTANCPYVGPYARFKTIHLAGIEEKTETLDMTNAPTNLSCLLAPPGMDIGIPQGGVPKAAMDTLLNKCQGFAVEGSEPDHWASWQRPTVECRASPASWQGHTVECLLGLFRPVSVLGFHFELDEMEVYSLA
;
A
#
# COMPACT_ATOMS: atom_id res chain seq x y z
N MET A 1 9.08 -11.66 -43.79
CA MET A 1 8.91 -10.24 -44.18
C MET A 1 7.44 -9.94 -43.96
N ALA A 2 7.09 -9.30 -42.85
CA ALA A 2 5.73 -8.80 -42.66
C ALA A 2 5.66 -7.46 -43.41
N ASP A 3 4.68 -7.33 -44.29
CA ASP A 3 4.41 -6.09 -45.03
C ASP A 3 3.73 -5.11 -44.05
N PHE A 4 4.45 -4.07 -43.65
CA PHE A 4 3.95 -3.03 -42.74
C PHE A 4 3.30 -1.91 -43.57
N THR A 5 2.17 -2.22 -44.20
CA THR A 5 1.40 -1.23 -44.97
C THR A 5 0.26 -0.70 -44.11
N GLU A 6 0.25 0.62 -43.85
CA GLU A 6 -0.89 1.29 -43.20
C GLU A 6 -2.14 1.21 -44.08
N LEU A 7 -3.29 0.98 -43.46
CA LEU A 7 -4.58 0.95 -44.16
C LEU A 7 -5.01 2.38 -44.56
N SER A 8 -5.69 2.51 -45.71
CA SER A 8 -6.24 3.81 -46.10
C SER A 8 -7.42 4.23 -45.21
N ALA A 9 -7.68 5.54 -45.11
CA ALA A 9 -8.79 6.06 -44.29
C ALA A 9 -10.17 5.46 -44.67
N ASP A 10 -10.41 5.25 -45.96
CA ASP A 10 -11.65 4.64 -46.48
C ASP A 10 -11.77 3.15 -46.10
N GLN A 11 -10.64 2.43 -46.08
CA GLN A 11 -10.60 1.04 -45.60
C GLN A 11 -10.87 0.98 -44.09
N MET A 12 -10.27 1.88 -43.31
CA MET A 12 -10.48 1.92 -41.85
C MET A 12 -11.92 2.31 -41.45
N ALA A 13 -12.60 3.15 -42.24
CA ALA A 13 -13.97 3.58 -41.97
C ALA A 13 -15.01 2.45 -42.10
N THR A 14 -14.73 1.45 -42.96
CA THR A 14 -15.63 0.32 -43.21
C THR A 14 -15.21 -0.94 -42.46
N ASP A 15 -13.94 -1.05 -42.06
CA ASP A 15 -13.41 -2.20 -41.33
C ASP A 15 -13.96 -2.29 -39.89
N LYS A 16 -14.43 -3.49 -39.55
CA LYS A 16 -15.07 -3.82 -38.27
C LYS A 16 -14.26 -4.90 -37.58
N LEU A 17 -13.72 -4.55 -36.42
CA LEU A 17 -12.92 -5.45 -35.61
C LEU A 17 -13.78 -6.26 -34.64
N TYR A 18 -13.33 -7.48 -34.40
CA TYR A 18 -13.82 -8.35 -33.35
C TYR A 18 -12.71 -8.50 -32.31
N LEU A 19 -12.97 -8.01 -31.11
CA LEU A 19 -11.98 -7.98 -30.03
C LEU A 19 -12.42 -8.91 -28.90
N ASN A 20 -11.44 -9.58 -28.32
CA ASN A 20 -11.54 -10.26 -27.03
C ASN A 20 -10.74 -9.44 -26.02
N VAL A 21 -11.43 -8.65 -25.21
CA VAL A 21 -10.82 -7.81 -24.19
C VAL A 21 -10.89 -8.58 -22.88
N SER A 22 -9.81 -9.27 -22.53
CA SER A 22 -9.69 -10.10 -21.32
C SER A 22 -10.89 -11.01 -21.03
N GLY A 23 -11.50 -11.60 -22.07
CA GLY A 23 -12.67 -12.50 -22.00
C GLY A 23 -14.00 -11.86 -22.41
N GLU A 24 -14.09 -10.53 -22.47
CA GLU A 24 -15.27 -9.85 -22.99
C GLU A 24 -15.19 -9.63 -24.50
N VAL A 25 -16.22 -10.08 -25.21
CA VAL A 25 -16.26 -10.01 -26.67
C VAL A 25 -16.91 -8.72 -27.15
N PHE A 26 -16.13 -7.88 -27.83
CA PHE A 26 -16.61 -6.68 -28.51
C PHE A 26 -16.77 -6.95 -30.00
N ARG A 27 -18.02 -6.92 -30.47
CA ARG A 27 -18.35 -7.23 -31.88
C ARG A 27 -18.54 -5.96 -32.68
N GLY A 28 -17.83 -5.86 -33.81
CA GLY A 28 -18.06 -4.81 -34.80
C GLY A 28 -17.63 -3.41 -34.36
N VAL A 29 -16.56 -3.30 -33.59
CA VAL A 29 -15.95 -2.00 -33.27
C VAL A 29 -15.27 -1.48 -34.53
N ARG A 30 -15.61 -0.26 -34.98
CA ARG A 30 -15.01 0.30 -36.19
C ARG A 30 -13.54 0.61 -35.95
N ARG A 31 -12.68 0.26 -36.90
CA ARG A 31 -11.26 0.58 -36.83
C ARG A 31 -11.03 2.10 -36.80
N SER A 32 -11.81 2.87 -37.56
CA SER A 32 -11.77 4.35 -37.54
C SER A 32 -11.95 4.92 -36.14
N THR A 33 -12.95 4.44 -35.39
CA THR A 33 -13.23 4.90 -34.03
C THR A 33 -12.06 4.66 -33.08
N LEU A 34 -11.39 3.50 -33.16
CA LEU A 34 -10.22 3.20 -32.32
C LEU A 34 -8.98 4.03 -32.70
N CYS A 35 -8.93 4.54 -33.93
CA CYS A 35 -7.81 5.30 -34.46
C CYS A 35 -8.09 6.81 -34.55
N VAL A 36 -9.24 7.27 -34.03
CA VAL A 36 -9.67 8.67 -34.14
C VAL A 36 -8.68 9.64 -33.49
N LYS A 37 -8.10 9.24 -32.34
CA LYS A 37 -7.01 9.98 -31.68
C LYS A 37 -5.67 9.54 -32.28
N LYS A 38 -5.25 10.23 -33.34
CA LYS A 38 -3.95 10.00 -34.00
C LYS A 38 -2.79 10.11 -32.99
N GLY A 39 -1.70 9.37 -33.23
CA GLY A 39 -0.55 9.31 -32.33
C GLY A 39 -0.72 8.39 -31.13
N SER A 40 -1.97 8.11 -30.69
CA SER A 40 -2.20 7.26 -29.53
C SER A 40 -1.71 5.82 -29.71
N VAL A 41 -1.42 5.14 -28.58
CA VAL A 41 -1.13 3.69 -28.54
C VAL A 41 -2.27 2.89 -29.20
N LEU A 42 -3.52 3.27 -28.95
CA LEU A 42 -4.68 2.62 -29.54
C LEU A 42 -4.70 2.75 -31.08
N ALA A 43 -4.45 3.97 -31.59
CA ALA A 43 -4.36 4.20 -33.03
C ALA A 43 -3.18 3.44 -33.66
N SER A 44 -2.05 3.36 -32.96
CA SER A 44 -0.90 2.58 -33.42
C SER A 44 -1.21 1.09 -33.48
N LEU A 45 -1.80 0.54 -32.42
CA LEU A 45 -2.13 -0.88 -32.31
C LEU A 45 -3.12 -1.33 -33.40
N PHE A 46 -4.13 -0.50 -33.68
CA PHE A 46 -5.21 -0.81 -34.62
C PHE A 46 -5.08 -0.12 -36.00
N GLY A 47 -3.95 0.52 -36.30
CA GLY A 47 -3.68 1.16 -37.60
C GLY A 47 -3.43 0.18 -38.77
N GLY A 48 -3.35 -1.13 -38.48
CA GLY A 48 -3.08 -2.19 -39.46
C GLY A 48 -1.67 -2.74 -39.38
N CYS A 49 -0.70 -1.92 -38.96
CA CYS A 49 0.72 -2.30 -38.90
C CYS A 49 1.03 -3.47 -37.97
N PHE A 50 0.23 -3.68 -36.93
CA PHE A 50 0.47 -4.73 -35.93
C PHE A 50 -0.56 -5.87 -35.98
N ASP A 51 -1.46 -5.90 -36.97
CA ASP A 51 -2.56 -6.88 -37.04
C ASP A 51 -2.11 -8.35 -37.01
N GLY A 52 -0.91 -8.64 -37.54
CA GLY A 52 -0.27 -9.96 -37.48
C GLY A 52 0.54 -10.21 -36.21
N ALA A 53 0.97 -9.15 -35.52
CA ALA A 53 1.80 -9.19 -34.33
C ALA A 53 0.98 -9.24 -33.03
N VAL A 54 -0.31 -8.92 -33.05
CA VAL A 54 -1.20 -9.07 -31.88
C VAL A 54 -1.59 -10.52 -31.64
N VAL A 55 -1.79 -10.87 -30.36
CA VAL A 55 -2.32 -12.17 -29.96
C VAL A 55 -3.78 -12.29 -30.41
N ARG A 56 -4.20 -13.48 -30.80
CA ARG A 56 -5.57 -13.77 -31.23
C ARG A 56 -6.09 -15.00 -30.53
N ASP A 57 -7.40 -15.03 -30.31
CA ASP A 57 -8.05 -16.20 -29.72
C ASP A 57 -8.40 -17.27 -30.78
N SER A 58 -8.99 -18.38 -30.30
CA SER A 58 -9.37 -19.52 -31.14
C SER A 58 -10.42 -19.20 -32.21
N THR A 59 -11.07 -18.04 -32.14
CA THR A 59 -12.05 -17.55 -33.11
C THR A 59 -11.52 -16.41 -33.97
N ASP A 60 -10.19 -16.24 -34.01
CA ASP A 60 -9.48 -15.20 -34.76
C ASP A 60 -9.82 -13.76 -34.35
N ARG A 61 -10.24 -13.56 -33.09
CA ARG A 61 -10.46 -12.22 -32.53
C ARG A 61 -9.16 -11.68 -31.95
N ILE A 62 -8.90 -10.38 -32.13
CA ILE A 62 -7.72 -9.73 -31.53
C ILE A 62 -7.90 -9.72 -30.02
N PHE A 63 -6.91 -10.25 -29.31
CA PHE A 63 -6.88 -10.25 -27.85
C PHE A 63 -6.23 -8.96 -27.34
N LEU A 64 -6.93 -8.27 -26.43
CA LEU A 64 -6.42 -7.10 -25.73
C LEU A 64 -6.41 -7.38 -24.22
N PRO A 65 -5.23 -7.47 -23.58
CA PRO A 65 -5.11 -7.63 -22.13
C PRO A 65 -5.41 -6.30 -21.42
N ALA A 66 -6.67 -5.87 -21.39
CA ALA A 66 -7.13 -4.65 -20.72
C ALA A 66 -8.35 -4.92 -19.84
N TYR A 67 -8.61 -4.03 -18.88
CA TYR A 67 -9.81 -4.11 -18.04
C TYR A 67 -11.08 -3.83 -18.87
N PRO A 68 -11.99 -4.80 -19.04
CA PRO A 68 -13.09 -4.66 -20.01
C PRO A 68 -14.04 -3.49 -19.73
N PRO A 69 -14.45 -3.20 -18.47
CA PRO A 69 -15.29 -2.03 -18.18
C PRO A 69 -14.64 -0.69 -18.53
N ALA A 70 -13.31 -0.56 -18.40
CA ALA A 70 -12.57 0.63 -18.81
C ALA A 70 -12.54 0.76 -20.33
N PHE A 71 -12.26 -0.35 -21.03
CA PHE A 71 -12.26 -0.36 -22.50
C PHE A 71 -13.64 -0.06 -23.09
N ARG A 72 -14.72 -0.62 -22.53
CA ARG A 72 -16.09 -0.33 -22.96
C ARG A 72 -16.43 1.16 -22.83
N TRP A 73 -16.08 1.75 -21.69
CA TRP A 73 -16.26 3.19 -21.48
C TRP A 73 -15.44 4.00 -22.49
N LEU A 74 -14.18 3.62 -22.73
CA LEU A 74 -13.29 4.30 -23.66
C LEU A 74 -13.83 4.28 -25.09
N VAL A 75 -14.29 3.11 -25.59
CA VAL A 75 -14.87 2.99 -26.94
C VAL A 75 -16.08 3.91 -27.11
N GLU A 76 -16.92 4.04 -26.09
CA GLU A 76 -18.07 4.95 -26.15
C GLU A 76 -17.64 6.42 -26.20
N GLN A 77 -16.62 6.81 -25.43
CA GLN A 77 -16.07 8.17 -25.49
C GLN A 77 -15.42 8.47 -26.84
N LEU A 78 -14.72 7.50 -27.43
CA LEU A 78 -14.12 7.65 -28.76
C LEU A 78 -15.17 7.85 -29.85
N ARG A 79 -16.37 7.26 -29.72
CA ARG A 79 -17.49 7.51 -30.65
C ARG A 79 -17.97 8.95 -30.56
N HIS A 80 -18.18 9.46 -29.34
CA HIS A 80 -18.56 10.86 -29.15
C HIS A 80 -17.49 11.82 -29.66
N TYR A 81 -16.22 11.48 -29.46
CA TYR A 81 -15.10 12.26 -29.99
C TYR A 81 -15.07 12.24 -31.52
N GLU A 82 -15.28 11.08 -32.15
CA GLU A 82 -15.38 10.95 -33.62
C GLU A 82 -16.54 11.74 -34.21
N LEU A 83 -17.65 11.89 -33.47
CA LEU A 83 -18.81 12.70 -33.86
C LEU A 83 -18.63 14.21 -33.60
N GLY A 84 -17.58 14.60 -32.86
CA GLY A 84 -17.37 15.99 -32.43
C GLY A 84 -18.28 16.42 -31.28
N ASP A 85 -18.88 15.49 -30.55
CA ASP A 85 -19.70 15.78 -29.35
C ASP A 85 -18.82 16.17 -28.15
N VAL A 86 -17.56 15.72 -28.13
CA VAL A 86 -16.58 16.01 -27.07
C VAL A 86 -15.21 16.30 -27.68
N ASP A 87 -14.53 17.32 -27.14
CA ASP A 87 -13.19 17.73 -27.60
C ASP A 87 -12.05 17.04 -26.82
N VAL A 88 -12.34 16.49 -25.64
CA VAL A 88 -11.35 15.86 -24.76
C VAL A 88 -11.97 14.62 -24.11
N ILE A 89 -11.19 13.53 -24.07
CA ILE A 89 -11.59 12.28 -23.42
C ILE A 89 -10.92 12.23 -22.05
N ASP A 90 -11.65 12.70 -21.04
CA ASP A 90 -11.20 12.67 -19.64
C ASP A 90 -12.03 11.71 -18.79
N LEU A 91 -11.39 11.11 -17.81
CA LEU A 91 -12.08 10.27 -16.83
C LEU A 91 -12.98 11.13 -15.93
N PRO A 92 -14.25 10.75 -15.72
CA PRO A 92 -15.10 11.43 -14.76
C PRO A 92 -14.55 11.25 -13.34
N ALA A 93 -14.84 12.19 -12.43
CA ALA A 93 -14.29 12.20 -11.07
C ALA A 93 -14.42 10.86 -10.33
N ALA A 94 -15.55 10.17 -10.49
CA ALA A 94 -15.79 8.85 -9.89
C ALA A 94 -14.81 7.75 -10.34
N LYS A 95 -14.21 7.87 -11.53
CA LYS A 95 -13.27 6.89 -12.11
C LYS A 95 -11.80 7.32 -12.03
N GLN A 96 -11.52 8.56 -11.61
CA GLN A 96 -10.16 9.06 -11.49
C GLN A 96 -9.36 8.37 -10.37
N THR A 97 -10.06 7.83 -9.37
CA THR A 97 -9.50 7.06 -8.26
C THR A 97 -9.53 5.54 -8.48
N ASP A 98 -10.16 5.07 -9.56
CA ASP A 98 -10.25 3.64 -9.90
C ASP A 98 -9.06 3.28 -10.80
N LEU A 99 -8.08 2.57 -10.23
CA LEU A 99 -6.79 2.33 -10.89
C LEU A 99 -6.91 1.59 -12.23
N PRO A 100 -7.71 0.52 -12.39
CA PRO A 100 -8.00 -0.07 -13.69
C PRO A 100 -8.43 0.97 -14.74
N TYR A 101 -9.39 1.85 -14.42
CA TYR A 101 -9.84 2.88 -15.35
C TYR A 101 -8.72 3.87 -15.68
N LYS A 102 -8.07 4.42 -14.65
CA LYS A 102 -6.98 5.37 -14.78
C LYS A 102 -5.86 4.81 -15.65
N TYR A 103 -5.40 3.60 -15.35
CA TYR A 103 -4.31 2.95 -16.05
C TYR A 103 -4.66 2.69 -17.52
N TRP A 104 -5.74 1.97 -17.82
CA TRP A 104 -6.00 1.56 -19.21
C TRP A 104 -6.38 2.71 -20.11
N VAL A 105 -7.16 3.68 -19.63
CA VAL A 105 -7.50 4.86 -20.44
C VAL A 105 -6.26 5.68 -20.74
N HIS A 106 -5.41 5.91 -19.73
CA HIS A 106 -4.16 6.64 -19.93
C HIS A 106 -3.23 5.89 -20.88
N THR A 107 -2.97 4.60 -20.65
CA THR A 107 -2.06 3.78 -21.46
C THR A 107 -2.52 3.68 -22.91
N LEU A 108 -3.81 3.47 -23.17
CA LEU A 108 -4.32 3.34 -24.54
C LEU A 108 -4.40 4.68 -25.28
N LEU A 109 -4.66 5.79 -24.58
CA LEU A 109 -4.70 7.13 -25.17
C LEU A 109 -3.37 7.88 -25.13
N TYR A 110 -2.32 7.28 -24.57
CA TYR A 110 -0.99 7.85 -24.47
C TYR A 110 -0.45 8.14 -25.87
N ASP A 111 0.02 9.37 -26.08
CA ASP A 111 0.64 9.81 -27.32
C ASP A 111 2.13 10.10 -27.03
N PRO A 112 3.05 9.22 -27.46
CA PRO A 112 4.48 9.41 -27.23
C PRO A 112 5.06 10.60 -27.99
N SER A 113 4.36 11.13 -29.00
CA SER A 113 4.79 12.32 -29.77
C SER A 113 4.57 13.62 -29.01
N ALA A 114 3.52 13.71 -28.20
CA ALA A 114 3.09 14.96 -27.58
C ALA A 114 3.94 15.38 -26.36
N ASP A 115 4.70 14.46 -25.77
CA ASP A 115 5.41 14.67 -24.49
C ASP A 115 6.75 15.42 -24.64
N GLN A 116 7.25 15.63 -25.87
CA GLN A 116 8.55 16.28 -26.11
C GLN A 116 8.48 17.79 -26.42
N ASP A 117 7.29 18.35 -26.69
CA ASP A 117 7.14 19.75 -27.13
C ASP A 117 7.43 20.80 -26.04
N ILE A 118 7.72 20.40 -24.79
CA ILE A 118 7.94 21.34 -23.66
C ILE A 118 9.41 21.81 -23.54
N SER A 119 10.40 21.20 -24.22
CA SER A 119 11.83 21.43 -23.88
C SER A 119 12.70 22.16 -24.92
N THR A 120 12.18 22.68 -26.04
CA THR A 120 13.06 23.33 -27.04
C THR A 120 12.44 24.58 -27.69
N SER A 121 12.40 25.68 -26.95
CA SER A 121 12.32 27.03 -27.53
C SER A 121 13.50 27.89 -27.08
N SER A 122 14.65 27.72 -27.73
CA SER A 122 15.73 28.70 -27.69
C SER A 122 16.16 29.03 -29.11
N THR A 123 15.70 30.20 -29.54
CA THR A 123 16.01 30.95 -30.75
C THR A 123 17.52 31.12 -30.94
N ALA A 124 18.03 30.70 -32.11
CA ALA A 124 19.32 31.13 -32.60
C ALA A 124 19.15 31.72 -34.01
N THR A 125 18.98 33.03 -34.06
CA THR A 125 19.17 33.85 -35.26
C THR A 125 20.68 34.04 -35.45
N ALA A 126 21.26 33.43 -36.49
CA ALA A 126 22.63 33.75 -36.92
C ALA A 126 22.64 34.04 -38.43
N ALA A 127 23.12 35.23 -38.74
CA ALA A 127 23.22 35.81 -40.07
C ALA A 127 24.16 35.00 -40.98
N ALA A 128 23.74 34.83 -42.23
CA ALA A 128 24.46 34.12 -43.26
C ALA A 128 25.51 35.02 -43.92
N ASP A 129 26.77 34.61 -43.85
CA ASP A 129 27.72 34.79 -44.95
C ASP A 129 28.65 33.57 -45.00
N GLY A 130 28.35 32.63 -45.88
CA GLY A 130 28.99 31.31 -45.90
C GLY A 130 28.83 30.61 -47.24
N SER A 131 29.97 30.14 -47.76
CA SER A 131 30.14 29.29 -48.95
C SER A 131 29.04 28.23 -49.11
N VAL A 132 28.71 27.86 -50.36
CA VAL A 132 27.73 26.81 -50.71
C VAL A 132 27.96 25.51 -49.93
N ALA A 133 29.21 25.18 -49.62
CA ALA A 133 29.56 24.02 -48.78
C ALA A 133 29.07 24.14 -47.32
N SER A 134 29.07 25.34 -46.75
CA SER A 134 28.58 25.59 -45.38
C SER A 134 27.06 25.44 -45.27
N ARG A 135 26.32 25.79 -46.33
CA ARG A 135 24.85 25.62 -46.37
C ARG A 135 24.47 24.14 -46.48
N LEU A 136 25.18 23.37 -47.32
CA LEU A 136 24.96 21.93 -47.42
C LEU A 136 25.25 21.19 -46.11
N VAL A 137 26.29 21.61 -45.36
CA VAL A 137 26.61 21.04 -44.05
C VAL A 137 25.54 21.41 -43.00
N SER A 138 25.03 22.64 -42.99
CA SER A 138 23.94 23.02 -42.09
C SER A 138 22.63 22.29 -42.42
N ASP A 139 22.29 22.17 -43.70
CA ASP A 139 21.07 21.50 -44.15
C ASP A 139 21.12 19.99 -43.85
N LEU A 140 22.30 19.37 -44.00
CA LEU A 140 22.52 17.98 -43.61
C LEU A 140 22.41 17.80 -42.09
N ALA A 141 22.97 18.72 -41.30
CA ALA A 141 22.86 18.67 -39.84
C ALA A 141 21.41 18.79 -39.35
N VAL A 142 20.62 19.70 -39.97
CA VAL A 142 19.18 19.83 -39.69
C VAL A 142 18.44 18.54 -40.07
N THR A 143 18.75 17.95 -41.22
CA THR A 143 18.11 16.70 -41.67
C THR A 143 18.45 15.53 -40.75
N VAL A 144 19.71 15.37 -40.35
CA VAL A 144 20.13 14.33 -39.39
C VAL A 144 19.41 14.49 -38.06
N ARG A 145 19.29 15.73 -37.55
CA ARG A 145 18.55 16.01 -36.32
C ARG A 145 17.07 15.61 -36.44
N HIS A 146 16.39 15.98 -37.53
CA HIS A 146 15.01 15.56 -37.76
C HIS A 146 14.87 14.03 -37.86
N ILE A 147 15.84 13.34 -38.46
CA ILE A 147 15.85 11.86 -38.52
C ILE A 147 16.02 11.26 -37.12
N GLU A 148 16.91 11.82 -36.29
CA GLU A 148 17.12 11.36 -34.91
C GLU A 148 15.87 11.58 -34.05
N GLU A 149 15.22 12.73 -34.17
CA GLU A 149 13.96 13.05 -33.49
C GLU A 149 12.82 12.12 -33.96
N ALA A 150 12.67 11.92 -35.27
CA ALA A 150 11.68 10.99 -35.83
C ALA A 150 11.95 9.53 -35.41
N LYS A 151 13.21 9.11 -35.35
CA LYS A 151 13.60 7.79 -34.86
C LYS A 151 13.30 7.62 -33.38
N ALA A 152 13.60 8.62 -32.55
CA ALA A 152 13.30 8.59 -31.12
C ALA A 152 11.79 8.47 -30.88
N HIS A 153 11.01 9.24 -31.64
CA HIS A 153 9.55 9.17 -31.62
C HIS A 153 9.03 7.77 -31.98
N GLU A 154 9.52 7.18 -33.06
CA GLU A 154 9.09 5.84 -33.49
C GLU A 154 9.50 4.75 -32.49
N LEU A 155 10.68 4.86 -31.87
CA LEU A 155 11.11 3.94 -30.81
C LEU A 155 10.21 4.04 -29.57
N ALA A 156 9.85 5.25 -29.14
CA ALA A 156 8.93 5.46 -28.02
C ALA A 156 7.55 4.86 -28.30
N ARG A 157 7.05 5.00 -29.53
CA ARG A 157 5.80 4.39 -29.99
C ARG A 157 5.86 2.86 -29.96
N LEU A 158 6.95 2.27 -30.46
CA LEU A 158 7.15 0.82 -30.41
C LEU A 158 7.22 0.32 -28.97
N ASP A 159 7.93 1.01 -28.09
CA ASP A 159 8.02 0.62 -26.68
C ASP A 159 6.66 0.69 -25.96
N ALA A 160 5.82 1.67 -26.30
CA ALA A 160 4.47 1.79 -25.75
C ALA A 160 3.49 0.70 -26.24
N VAL A 161 3.63 0.24 -27.49
CA VAL A 161 2.76 -0.81 -28.08
C VAL A 161 3.23 -2.22 -27.72
N LYS A 162 4.54 -2.40 -27.48
CA LYS A 162 5.19 -3.69 -27.20
C LYS A 162 4.50 -4.59 -26.15
N PRO A 163 3.93 -4.07 -25.03
CA PRO A 163 3.23 -4.89 -24.05
C PRO A 163 1.99 -5.63 -24.60
N PHE A 164 1.43 -5.17 -25.72
CA PHE A 164 0.22 -5.71 -26.36
C PHE A 164 0.53 -6.69 -27.51
N LEU A 165 1.80 -6.85 -27.88
CA LEU A 165 2.23 -7.69 -28.99
C LEU A 165 2.62 -9.09 -28.51
N LYS A 166 2.62 -10.04 -29.46
CA LYS A 166 3.20 -11.38 -29.30
C LYS A 166 4.65 -11.29 -28.83
N ARG A 167 5.03 -12.18 -27.93
CA ARG A 167 6.40 -12.29 -27.40
C ARG A 167 7.30 -13.16 -28.27
N GLY A 168 6.72 -13.87 -29.23
CA GLY A 168 7.44 -14.77 -30.14
C GLY A 168 7.67 -16.16 -29.56
N ASN A 169 7.32 -16.39 -28.30
CA ASN A 169 7.19 -17.71 -27.71
C ASN A 169 5.72 -18.15 -27.84
N THR A 170 5.48 -19.18 -28.65
CA THR A 170 4.13 -19.67 -28.94
C THR A 170 3.40 -20.16 -27.70
N ASP A 171 4.10 -20.65 -26.66
CA ASP A 171 3.45 -21.04 -25.39
C ASP A 171 2.99 -19.82 -24.60
N ASP A 172 3.84 -18.80 -24.48
CA ASP A 172 3.55 -17.57 -23.75
C ASP A 172 2.39 -16.77 -24.35
N ASP A 173 2.24 -16.84 -25.67
CA ASP A 173 1.20 -16.16 -26.45
C ASP A 173 -0.14 -16.92 -26.47
N GLN A 174 -0.24 -18.13 -25.88
CA GLN A 174 -1.51 -18.84 -25.73
C GLN A 174 -2.43 -18.13 -24.74
N LEU A 175 -3.74 -18.23 -24.98
CA LEU A 175 -4.76 -17.68 -24.10
C LEU A 175 -5.34 -18.77 -23.21
N VAL A 176 -5.54 -18.43 -21.95
CA VAL A 176 -6.23 -19.27 -20.97
C VAL A 176 -7.35 -18.46 -20.33
N SER A 177 -8.47 -19.14 -20.06
CA SER A 177 -9.70 -18.51 -19.65
C SER A 177 -10.31 -19.23 -18.45
N ILE A 178 -10.98 -18.45 -17.60
CA ILE A 178 -11.86 -18.95 -16.56
C ILE A 178 -13.29 -18.65 -16.98
N ASP A 179 -14.11 -19.69 -17.06
CA ASP A 179 -15.53 -19.59 -17.39
C ASP A 179 -16.36 -19.50 -16.11
N GLU A 180 -17.06 -18.39 -15.91
CA GLU A 180 -18.09 -18.30 -14.88
C GLU A 180 -19.37 -19.01 -15.35
N SER A 181 -20.09 -19.59 -14.39
CA SER A 181 -21.33 -20.36 -14.62
C SER A 181 -22.44 -19.58 -15.33
N THR A 182 -22.31 -18.26 -15.42
CA THR A 182 -23.22 -17.32 -16.12
C THR A 182 -22.83 -17.05 -17.57
N GLY A 183 -21.81 -17.71 -18.12
CA GLY A 183 -21.34 -17.53 -19.50
C GLY A 183 -20.43 -16.31 -19.70
N CYS A 184 -19.97 -15.70 -18.61
CA CYS A 184 -18.93 -14.67 -18.65
C CYS A 184 -17.55 -15.31 -18.51
N THR A 185 -16.55 -14.76 -19.20
CA THR A 185 -15.19 -15.31 -19.17
C THR A 185 -14.18 -14.23 -18.77
N VAL A 186 -13.11 -14.65 -18.11
CA VAL A 186 -11.91 -13.84 -17.85
C VAL A 186 -10.74 -14.53 -18.51
N THR A 187 -10.07 -13.83 -19.43
CA THR A 187 -9.01 -14.40 -20.28
C THR A 187 -7.70 -13.65 -20.11
N VAL A 188 -6.59 -14.38 -20.00
CA VAL A 188 -5.22 -13.84 -19.95
C VAL A 188 -4.31 -14.63 -20.88
N THR A 189 -3.11 -14.11 -21.16
CA THR A 189 -2.05 -14.90 -21.81
C THR A 189 -1.39 -15.86 -20.81
N HIS A 190 -0.78 -16.93 -21.31
CA HIS A 190 0.06 -17.84 -20.52
C HIS A 190 1.18 -17.08 -19.82
N ALA A 191 1.84 -16.14 -20.51
CA ALA A 191 2.86 -15.29 -19.90
C ALA A 191 2.34 -14.49 -18.68
N ALA A 192 1.14 -13.92 -18.78
CA ALA A 192 0.53 -13.18 -17.67
C ALA A 192 0.10 -14.13 -16.54
N ALA A 193 -0.44 -15.31 -16.87
CA ALA A 193 -0.80 -16.33 -15.88
C ALA A 193 0.42 -16.86 -15.11
N LYS A 194 1.58 -17.03 -15.77
CA LYS A 194 2.84 -17.47 -15.14
C LYS A 194 3.57 -16.34 -14.39
N SER A 195 3.11 -15.09 -14.47
CA SER A 195 3.82 -13.93 -13.93
C SER A 195 3.96 -13.93 -12.41
N LEU A 196 3.06 -14.61 -11.69
CA LEU A 196 3.01 -14.65 -10.23
C LEU A 196 3.56 -15.94 -9.64
N GLY A 197 4.78 -16.31 -10.03
CA GLY A 197 5.48 -17.49 -9.50
C GLY A 197 5.46 -18.73 -10.40
N GLY A 198 5.28 -18.54 -11.71
CA GLY A 198 5.37 -19.61 -12.70
C GLY A 198 4.19 -20.58 -12.67
N GLU A 199 4.43 -21.81 -13.14
CA GLU A 199 3.41 -22.84 -13.33
C GLU A 199 2.89 -23.46 -12.02
N ASP A 200 3.66 -23.32 -10.94
CA ASP A 200 3.28 -23.83 -9.62
C ASP A 200 2.47 -22.81 -8.80
N SER A 201 2.29 -21.60 -9.33
CA SER A 201 1.51 -20.57 -8.65
C SER A 201 0.02 -20.90 -8.60
N THR A 202 -0.64 -20.51 -7.51
CA THR A 202 -2.10 -20.56 -7.38
C THR A 202 -2.77 -19.78 -8.51
N PHE A 203 -2.20 -18.63 -8.89
CA PHE A 203 -2.72 -17.79 -9.97
C PHE A 203 -2.76 -18.55 -11.30
N TYR A 204 -1.65 -19.15 -11.73
CA TYR A 204 -1.59 -19.97 -12.95
C TYR A 204 -2.54 -21.17 -12.87
N GLY A 205 -2.56 -21.85 -11.72
CA GLY A 205 -3.44 -23.00 -11.47
C GLY A 205 -4.93 -22.66 -11.64
N ARG A 206 -5.35 -21.41 -11.34
CA ARG A 206 -6.76 -21.00 -11.52
C ARG A 206 -7.21 -21.00 -12.97
N PHE A 207 -6.32 -20.71 -13.90
CA PHE A 207 -6.64 -20.68 -15.32
C PHE A 207 -6.47 -22.05 -16.02
N THR A 208 -5.77 -23.00 -15.38
CA THR A 208 -5.31 -24.22 -16.07
C THR A 208 -5.64 -25.54 -15.37
N ARG A 209 -5.71 -25.56 -14.03
CA ARG A 209 -5.83 -26.79 -13.22
C ARG A 209 -7.11 -26.85 -12.40
N TYR A 210 -7.52 -25.71 -11.83
CA TYR A 210 -8.67 -25.65 -10.94
C TYR A 210 -9.97 -25.42 -11.69
N ASN A 211 -11.07 -25.94 -11.13
CA ASN A 211 -12.39 -25.79 -11.75
C ASN A 211 -12.75 -24.29 -11.86
N GLY A 212 -13.23 -23.88 -13.04
CA GLY A 212 -13.40 -22.47 -13.40
C GLY A 212 -14.58 -21.76 -12.73
N SER A 213 -15.44 -22.49 -12.00
CA SER A 213 -16.55 -21.89 -11.27
C SER A 213 -16.03 -21.03 -10.12
N ILE A 214 -16.32 -19.74 -10.18
CA ILE A 214 -16.00 -18.78 -9.13
C ILE A 214 -17.30 -18.27 -8.51
N ASP A 215 -17.41 -18.32 -7.18
CA ASP A 215 -18.57 -17.80 -6.42
C ASP A 215 -18.48 -16.28 -6.15
N PHE A 216 -17.69 -15.55 -6.95
CA PHE A 216 -17.49 -14.11 -6.83
C PHE A 216 -18.18 -13.39 -7.98
N GLY A 217 -18.44 -12.10 -7.82
CA GLY A 217 -18.92 -11.29 -8.94
C GLY A 217 -17.82 -11.14 -10.00
N LEU A 218 -18.19 -11.24 -11.27
CA LEU A 218 -17.28 -11.09 -12.42
C LEU A 218 -16.33 -9.88 -12.33
N ASP A 219 -16.84 -8.73 -11.90
CA ASP A 219 -16.04 -7.51 -11.77
C ASP A 219 -14.90 -7.67 -10.75
N CYS A 220 -15.18 -8.38 -9.65
CA CYS A 220 -14.20 -8.69 -8.62
C CYS A 220 -13.07 -9.55 -9.18
N VAL A 221 -13.39 -10.58 -9.98
CA VAL A 221 -12.40 -11.44 -10.64
C VAL A 221 -11.57 -10.64 -11.63
N ARG A 222 -12.22 -9.83 -12.47
CA ARG A 222 -11.55 -8.96 -13.45
C ARG A 222 -10.56 -8.00 -12.80
N ARG A 223 -10.92 -7.40 -11.66
CA ARG A 223 -10.04 -6.50 -10.90
C ARG A 223 -8.83 -7.21 -10.31
N VAL A 224 -9.01 -8.41 -9.76
CA VAL A 224 -7.89 -9.22 -9.23
C VAL A 224 -6.93 -9.63 -10.36
N VAL A 225 -7.47 -10.06 -11.50
CA VAL A 225 -6.67 -10.41 -12.68
C VAL A 225 -5.97 -9.19 -13.27
N ASP A 226 -6.66 -8.05 -13.31
CA ASP A 226 -6.09 -6.77 -13.75
C ASP A 226 -4.83 -6.37 -12.96
N VAL A 227 -4.84 -6.53 -11.63
CA VAL A 227 -3.66 -6.28 -10.79
C VAL A 227 -2.45 -7.07 -11.28
N ALA A 228 -2.63 -8.37 -11.55
CA ALA A 228 -1.55 -9.23 -12.05
C ALA A 228 -1.11 -8.85 -13.46
N VAL A 229 -2.06 -8.59 -14.35
CA VAL A 229 -1.78 -8.22 -15.76
C VAL A 229 -1.02 -6.90 -15.84
N ARG A 230 -1.39 -5.87 -15.09
CA ARG A 230 -0.68 -4.58 -15.07
C ARG A 230 0.74 -4.74 -14.53
N ALA A 231 0.90 -5.41 -13.39
CA ALA A 231 2.22 -5.67 -12.81
C ALA A 231 3.14 -6.41 -13.81
N HIS A 232 2.58 -7.39 -14.54
CA HIS A 232 3.28 -8.11 -15.58
C HIS A 232 3.68 -7.24 -16.79
N GLN A 233 2.78 -6.40 -17.29
CA GLN A 233 3.06 -5.50 -18.41
C GLN A 233 4.11 -4.46 -18.06
N GLU A 234 4.04 -3.90 -16.85
CA GLU A 234 4.99 -2.93 -16.33
C GLU A 234 6.29 -3.57 -15.82
N ARG A 235 6.40 -4.91 -15.85
CA ARG A 235 7.57 -5.69 -15.42
C ARG A 235 8.01 -5.36 -13.99
N ARG A 236 7.05 -5.22 -13.08
CA ARG A 236 7.30 -4.90 -11.67
C ARG A 236 6.49 -5.80 -10.75
N THR A 237 6.81 -5.75 -9.46
CA THR A 237 6.05 -6.44 -8.41
C THR A 237 4.75 -5.71 -8.09
N ILE A 238 3.73 -6.48 -7.68
CA ILE A 238 2.48 -5.95 -7.13
C ILE A 238 2.77 -5.20 -5.83
N THR A 239 2.17 -4.02 -5.66
CA THR A 239 2.25 -3.22 -4.44
C THR A 239 0.90 -3.14 -3.72
N SER A 240 0.90 -2.75 -2.44
CA SER A 240 -0.35 -2.48 -1.70
C SER A 240 -1.20 -1.38 -2.34
N ALA A 241 -0.60 -0.41 -3.02
CA ALA A 241 -1.34 0.63 -3.74
C ALA A 241 -2.11 0.03 -4.92
N ASP A 242 -1.48 -0.87 -5.68
CA ASP A 242 -2.12 -1.55 -6.82
C ASP A 242 -3.38 -2.29 -6.41
N VAL A 243 -3.30 -3.03 -5.31
CA VAL A 243 -4.40 -3.86 -4.82
C VAL A 243 -5.52 -2.97 -4.28
N ARG A 244 -5.20 -1.97 -3.47
CA ARG A 244 -6.20 -1.09 -2.84
C ARG A 244 -6.94 -0.23 -3.87
N GLU A 245 -6.23 0.38 -4.79
CA GLU A 245 -6.83 1.26 -5.79
C GLU A 245 -7.52 0.48 -6.91
N ALA A 246 -7.22 -0.82 -7.09
CA ALA A 246 -7.93 -1.69 -8.03
C ALA A 246 -9.29 -2.19 -7.53
N MET A 247 -9.56 -2.11 -6.23
CA MET A 247 -10.81 -2.60 -5.63
C MET A 247 -12.04 -1.86 -6.20
N GLY A 248 -11.94 -0.56 -6.48
CA GLY A 248 -13.06 0.25 -6.93
C GLY A 248 -14.29 0.10 -6.02
N ASP A 249 -15.46 -0.14 -6.63
CA ASP A 249 -16.75 -0.25 -5.91
C ASP A 249 -17.09 -1.67 -5.42
N VAL A 250 -16.20 -2.66 -5.59
CA VAL A 250 -16.52 -4.02 -5.14
C VAL A 250 -16.44 -4.14 -3.61
N SER A 251 -17.21 -5.08 -3.05
CA SER A 251 -17.18 -5.34 -1.61
C SER A 251 -15.78 -5.75 -1.15
N ALA A 252 -15.24 -5.06 -0.14
CA ALA A 252 -13.90 -5.34 0.39
C ALA A 252 -13.73 -6.81 0.84
N SER A 253 -14.78 -7.44 1.38
CA SER A 253 -14.73 -8.85 1.79
C SER A 253 -14.80 -9.83 0.61
N GLN A 254 -15.46 -9.46 -0.49
CA GLN A 254 -15.44 -10.25 -1.73
C GLN A 254 -14.08 -10.11 -2.41
N PHE A 255 -13.56 -8.88 -2.53
CA PHE A 255 -12.26 -8.61 -3.14
C PHE A 255 -11.13 -9.31 -2.42
N ARG A 256 -11.13 -9.26 -1.09
CA ARG A 256 -10.18 -9.99 -0.25
C ARG A 256 -10.19 -11.50 -0.51
N ARG A 257 -11.37 -12.12 -0.48
CA ARG A 257 -11.51 -13.55 -0.76
C ARG A 257 -11.06 -13.91 -2.17
N ALA A 258 -11.35 -13.05 -3.15
CA ALA A 258 -10.89 -13.25 -4.51
C ALA A 258 -9.36 -13.21 -4.60
N LEU A 259 -8.70 -12.22 -3.97
CA LEU A 259 -7.23 -12.15 -3.89
C LEU A 259 -6.64 -13.45 -3.33
N ASP A 260 -7.18 -13.97 -2.22
CA ASP A 260 -6.70 -15.21 -1.60
C ASP A 260 -6.92 -16.43 -2.51
N VAL A 261 -8.08 -16.53 -3.17
CA VAL A 261 -8.39 -17.59 -4.14
C VAL A 261 -7.39 -17.59 -5.31
N PHE A 262 -6.96 -16.41 -5.75
CA PHE A 262 -5.98 -16.23 -6.81
C PHE A 262 -4.53 -16.26 -6.30
N GLY A 263 -4.30 -16.43 -5.00
CA GLY A 263 -2.98 -16.50 -4.38
C GLY A 263 -2.23 -15.16 -4.31
N ILE A 264 -2.92 -14.03 -4.48
CA ILE A 264 -2.37 -12.68 -4.31
C ILE A 264 -2.59 -12.29 -2.84
N GLY A 265 -1.80 -12.89 -1.93
CA GLY A 265 -2.08 -12.92 -0.48
C GLY A 265 -2.63 -11.61 0.09
N ALA A 266 -3.92 -11.60 0.45
CA ALA A 266 -4.61 -10.35 0.74
C ALA A 266 -4.12 -9.70 2.04
N ASP A 267 -3.74 -10.50 3.03
CA ASP A 267 -3.15 -10.05 4.30
C ASP A 267 -1.89 -9.19 4.08
N ARG A 268 -1.07 -9.57 3.11
CA ARG A 268 0.16 -8.83 2.75
C ARG A 268 -0.16 -7.42 2.26
N TYR A 269 -1.17 -7.26 1.40
CA TYR A 269 -1.45 -5.99 0.71
C TYR A 269 -2.51 -5.11 1.37
N LEU A 270 -3.44 -5.74 2.11
CA LEU A 270 -4.58 -5.08 2.74
C LEU A 270 -4.49 -5.08 4.28
N GLY A 271 -3.46 -5.71 4.85
CA GLY A 271 -3.35 -5.97 6.29
C GLY A 271 -4.23 -7.14 6.73
N PRO A 272 -3.98 -7.78 7.89
CA PRO A 272 -4.74 -8.95 8.35
C PRO A 272 -6.21 -8.62 8.64
N THR A 273 -7.13 -9.55 8.34
CA THR A 273 -8.60 -9.34 8.51
C THR A 273 -8.97 -9.14 9.97
N ASP A 274 -8.25 -9.83 10.86
CA ASP A 274 -8.44 -9.83 12.31
C ASP A 274 -7.48 -8.88 13.04
N GLY A 275 -6.77 -8.02 12.29
CA GLY A 275 -5.81 -7.08 12.85
C GLY A 275 -6.46 -5.98 13.70
N LEU A 276 -5.81 -5.65 14.81
CA LEU A 276 -6.16 -4.51 15.64
C LEU A 276 -5.80 -3.18 14.96
N LEU A 277 -4.68 -3.14 14.22
CA LEU A 277 -4.25 -1.95 13.51
C LEU A 277 -5.13 -1.69 12.28
N LYS A 278 -5.68 -0.48 12.20
CA LYS A 278 -6.45 0.01 11.04
C LYS A 278 -5.73 1.17 10.36
N SER A 279 -5.98 1.37 9.07
CA SER A 279 -5.42 2.52 8.31
C SER A 279 -5.81 3.87 8.92
N GLN A 280 -7.01 3.97 9.52
CA GLN A 280 -7.44 5.16 10.24
C GLN A 280 -6.54 5.47 11.45
N HIS A 281 -6.06 4.44 12.18
CA HIS A 281 -5.15 4.65 13.30
C HIS A 281 -3.82 5.25 12.84
N LEU A 282 -3.26 4.75 11.73
CA LEU A 282 -2.04 5.31 11.12
C LEU A 282 -2.22 6.78 10.73
N HIS A 283 -3.37 7.12 10.13
CA HIS A 283 -3.71 8.51 9.79
C HIS A 283 -3.77 9.38 11.05
N ASN A 284 -4.48 8.94 12.09
CA ASN A 284 -4.59 9.67 13.35
C ASN A 284 -3.22 9.91 14.00
N ILE A 285 -2.35 8.89 14.04
CA ILE A 285 -0.99 9.02 14.58
C ILE A 285 -0.18 10.07 13.80
N LYS A 286 -0.27 10.08 12.47
CA LYS A 286 0.37 11.09 11.60
C LYS A 286 -0.17 12.49 11.87
N GLU A 287 -1.47 12.62 12.02
CA GLU A 287 -2.12 13.91 12.27
C GLU A 287 -1.73 14.46 13.65
N TRP A 288 -1.78 13.63 14.69
CA TRP A 288 -1.36 14.03 16.04
C TRP A 288 0.11 14.43 16.08
N ARG A 289 0.97 13.73 15.33
CA ARG A 289 2.37 14.14 15.16
C ARG A 289 2.50 15.56 14.61
N GLN A 290 1.72 15.91 13.58
CA GLN A 290 1.79 17.25 12.96
C GLN A 290 1.25 18.34 13.90
N LYS A 291 0.21 18.02 14.67
CA LYS A 291 -0.44 18.97 15.58
C LYS A 291 0.36 19.19 16.88
N GLN A 292 1.10 18.19 17.36
CA GLN A 292 1.79 18.30 18.63
C GLN A 292 3.11 19.05 18.54
N LYS A 293 3.08 20.33 18.94
CA LYS A 293 4.26 21.07 19.40
C LYS A 293 4.56 20.70 20.85
N TRP A 294 5.08 19.50 21.10
CA TRP A 294 5.57 19.21 22.45
C TRP A 294 6.74 20.15 22.77
N GLY A 295 6.47 21.13 23.63
CA GLY A 295 7.25 22.36 23.79
C GLY A 295 8.65 22.22 24.37
N HIS A 296 9.61 21.68 23.60
CA HIS A 296 11.00 22.07 23.76
C HIS A 296 11.51 22.76 22.49
N PRO A 297 11.91 24.04 22.56
CA PRO A 297 12.65 24.70 21.49
C PRO A 297 14.05 24.09 21.47
N GLY A 298 14.34 23.18 20.54
CA GLY A 298 15.71 22.68 20.38
C GLY A 298 15.93 21.39 19.60
N ALA A 299 14.92 20.52 19.40
CA ALA A 299 15.10 19.35 18.53
C ALA A 299 13.76 18.83 17.97
N PRO A 300 13.56 18.81 16.65
CA PRO A 300 12.49 18.01 16.05
C PRO A 300 12.86 16.53 16.20
N PHE A 301 12.32 15.85 17.21
CA PHE A 301 12.35 14.39 17.27
C PHE A 301 11.47 13.85 16.14
N ALA A 302 12.08 13.43 15.05
CA ALA A 302 11.34 12.85 13.93
C ALA A 302 10.93 11.42 14.28
N LEU A 303 9.62 11.19 14.44
CA LEU A 303 9.04 9.84 14.39
C LEU A 303 9.42 9.13 13.08
N PRO A 304 9.47 7.79 13.06
CA PRO A 304 9.61 7.02 11.84
C PRO A 304 8.51 7.41 10.85
N VAL A 305 8.84 7.30 9.56
CA VAL A 305 7.88 7.56 8.48
C VAL A 305 6.85 6.43 8.48
N LEU A 306 5.69 6.69 9.06
CA LEU A 306 4.60 5.72 9.06
C LEU A 306 3.96 5.62 7.66
N PRO A 307 3.59 4.42 7.19
CA PRO A 307 2.73 4.25 6.02
C PRO A 307 1.34 4.85 6.24
N SER A 308 0.62 5.15 5.17
CA SER A 308 -0.75 5.69 5.27
C SER A 308 -1.81 4.60 5.46
N HIS A 309 -1.45 3.33 5.25
CA HIS A 309 -2.37 2.20 5.23
C HIS A 309 -1.71 0.95 5.80
N VAL A 310 -2.53 -0.01 6.23
CA VAL A 310 -2.08 -1.34 6.67
C VAL A 310 -1.90 -2.25 5.44
N GLY A 311 -0.98 -3.20 5.54
CA GLY A 311 -0.40 -3.91 4.39
C GLY A 311 0.95 -3.31 4.02
N GLU A 312 1.70 -3.91 3.08
CA GLU A 312 3.07 -3.49 2.79
C GLU A 312 3.22 -1.95 2.66
N PRO A 313 4.23 -1.36 3.32
CA PRO A 313 5.36 -2.01 3.97
C PRO A 313 5.14 -2.40 5.45
N ILE A 314 3.92 -2.30 5.99
CA ILE A 314 3.65 -2.68 7.38
C ILE A 314 3.07 -4.09 7.48
N GLU A 315 3.75 -4.95 8.24
CA GLU A 315 3.43 -6.38 8.40
C GLU A 315 3.23 -6.74 9.86
N ARG A 316 2.22 -7.56 10.17
CA ARG A 316 2.03 -8.12 11.51
C ARG A 316 3.03 -9.25 11.72
N ILE A 317 3.93 -9.07 12.69
CA ILE A 317 4.99 -10.03 13.03
C ILE A 317 4.72 -10.80 14.32
N TYR A 318 3.74 -10.38 15.12
CA TYR A 318 3.36 -11.02 16.37
C TYR A 318 1.88 -10.80 16.68
N LYS A 319 1.24 -11.84 17.20
CA LYS A 319 -0.11 -11.81 17.77
C LYS A 319 -0.17 -12.76 18.98
N ALA A 320 -0.39 -12.22 20.18
CA ALA A 320 -0.27 -12.99 21.42
C ALA A 320 -1.24 -14.18 21.51
N SER A 321 -2.43 -14.08 20.92
CA SER A 321 -3.38 -15.21 20.86
C SER A 321 -2.95 -16.37 19.94
N VAL A 322 -1.99 -16.14 19.03
CA VAL A 322 -1.47 -17.13 18.09
C VAL A 322 -0.07 -17.59 18.50
N ASP A 323 0.82 -16.66 18.79
CA ASP A 323 2.24 -16.91 19.05
C ASP A 323 2.52 -17.23 20.53
N GLY A 324 1.58 -16.91 21.42
CA GLY A 324 1.70 -17.08 22.86
C GLY A 324 1.89 -15.75 23.59
N TRP A 325 1.65 -15.75 24.90
CA TRP A 325 1.67 -14.55 25.75
C TRP A 325 2.97 -14.37 26.53
N ARG A 326 3.94 -15.29 26.41
CA ARG A 326 5.15 -15.24 27.24
C ARG A 326 6.09 -14.16 26.71
N TRP A 327 6.91 -13.60 27.60
CA TRP A 327 7.95 -12.64 27.23
C TRP A 327 8.86 -13.15 26.11
N LEU A 328 9.25 -14.43 26.18
CA LEU A 328 10.10 -15.05 25.17
C LEU A 328 9.45 -15.08 23.78
N ASP A 329 8.16 -15.42 23.71
CA ASP A 329 7.40 -15.50 22.46
C ASP A 329 7.41 -14.13 21.74
N PHE A 330 7.21 -13.06 22.50
CA PHE A 330 7.31 -11.69 22.01
C PHE A 330 8.73 -11.32 21.56
N VAL A 331 9.75 -11.57 22.39
CA VAL A 331 11.15 -11.20 22.08
C VAL A 331 11.64 -11.89 20.82
N ASP A 332 11.30 -13.17 20.63
CA ASP A 332 11.69 -13.92 19.45
C ASP A 332 11.03 -13.37 18.18
N ALA A 333 9.76 -12.97 18.25
CA ALA A 333 9.06 -12.37 17.12
C ALA A 333 9.58 -10.99 16.71
N VAL A 334 9.93 -10.13 17.67
CA VAL A 334 10.38 -8.74 17.39
C VAL A 334 11.89 -8.61 17.16
N ARG A 335 12.64 -9.71 17.28
CA ARG A 335 14.10 -9.71 17.22
C ARG A 335 14.62 -9.11 15.92
N GLY A 336 15.44 -8.06 16.03
CA GLY A 336 16.09 -7.41 14.89
C GLY A 336 15.21 -6.46 14.07
N GLN A 337 13.90 -6.41 14.37
CA GLN A 337 12.91 -5.59 13.68
C GLN A 337 12.95 -4.13 14.15
N LYS A 338 12.75 -3.19 13.21
CA LYS A 338 12.56 -1.75 13.48
C LYS A 338 12.07 -1.02 12.22
N PRO A 339 11.32 0.08 12.36
CA PRO A 339 10.61 0.49 13.57
C PRO A 339 9.39 -0.42 13.83
N LEU A 340 8.83 -0.34 15.05
CA LEU A 340 7.74 -1.21 15.50
C LEU A 340 6.50 -0.41 15.93
N ILE A 341 5.32 -0.98 15.71
CA ILE A 341 4.07 -0.55 16.33
C ILE A 341 3.53 -1.70 17.16
N ILE A 342 3.45 -1.50 18.47
CA ILE A 342 2.83 -2.44 19.40
C ILE A 342 1.40 -1.95 19.65
N ILE A 343 0.40 -2.78 19.35
CA ILE A 343 -1.01 -2.49 19.62
C ILE A 343 -1.55 -3.43 20.69
N MET A 344 -2.32 -2.88 21.63
CA MET A 344 -2.84 -3.59 22.79
C MET A 344 -4.32 -3.29 22.96
N ARG A 345 -5.14 -4.33 23.13
CA ARG A 345 -6.56 -4.20 23.45
C ARG A 345 -6.81 -4.58 24.90
N VAL A 346 -7.45 -3.68 25.64
CA VAL A 346 -7.79 -3.89 27.04
C VAL A 346 -9.00 -4.80 27.15
N LYS A 347 -8.85 -5.85 27.95
CA LYS A 347 -9.89 -6.81 28.28
C LYS A 347 -11.08 -6.10 28.93
N ASP A 348 -12.29 -6.53 28.61
CA ASP A 348 -13.57 -6.02 29.13
C ASP A 348 -13.96 -4.58 28.71
N SER A 349 -13.00 -3.67 28.47
CA SER A 349 -13.30 -2.29 28.03
C SER A 349 -13.22 -2.09 26.51
N GLY A 350 -12.42 -2.90 25.82
CA GLY A 350 -12.16 -2.76 24.38
C GLY A 350 -11.31 -1.53 24.02
N GLU A 351 -10.76 -0.81 25.00
CA GLU A 351 -9.85 0.32 24.75
C GLU A 351 -8.63 -0.16 23.98
N LEU A 352 -8.20 0.66 23.01
CA LEU A 352 -7.07 0.33 22.15
C LEU A 352 -5.91 1.30 22.41
N PHE A 353 -4.73 0.76 22.69
CA PHE A 353 -3.51 1.51 22.89
C PHE A 353 -2.48 1.14 21.84
N ALA A 354 -1.61 2.09 21.48
CA ALA A 354 -0.48 1.85 20.62
C ALA A 354 0.80 2.47 21.18
N VAL A 355 1.91 1.76 20.98
CA VAL A 355 3.27 2.23 21.27
C VAL A 355 4.07 2.15 19.99
N VAL A 356 4.56 3.30 19.52
CA VAL A 356 5.44 3.39 18.35
C VAL A 356 6.88 3.47 18.82
N VAL A 357 7.70 2.50 18.40
CA VAL A 357 9.10 2.36 18.79
C VAL A 357 9.99 2.57 17.55
N ASP A 358 10.83 3.59 17.57
CA ASP A 358 11.73 3.92 16.43
C ASP A 358 12.99 3.03 16.38
N GLY A 359 13.26 2.28 17.45
CA GLY A 359 14.45 1.46 17.62
C GLY A 359 14.18 -0.04 17.57
N ARG A 360 15.25 -0.83 17.63
CA ARG A 360 15.18 -2.30 17.73
C ARG A 360 14.96 -2.71 19.17
N ILE A 361 13.98 -3.55 19.43
CA ILE A 361 13.89 -4.26 20.71
C ILE A 361 14.89 -5.41 20.66
N ASP A 362 15.97 -5.29 21.43
CA ASP A 362 17.03 -6.30 21.52
C ASP A 362 17.32 -6.62 22.98
N VAL A 363 17.14 -7.89 23.36
CA VAL A 363 17.38 -8.42 24.70
C VAL A 363 18.67 -9.24 24.64
N SER A 364 19.81 -8.55 24.60
CA SER A 364 21.13 -9.18 24.37
C SER A 364 21.96 -9.42 25.64
N GLY A 365 21.42 -9.18 26.84
CA GLY A 365 22.16 -9.41 28.07
C GLY A 365 21.39 -9.19 29.37
N PRO A 366 22.08 -9.23 30.52
CA PRO A 366 21.49 -9.08 31.85
C PRO A 366 21.11 -7.64 32.23
N GLN A 367 21.46 -6.60 31.46
CA GLN A 367 21.20 -5.19 31.83
C GLN A 367 20.00 -4.53 31.12
N LYS A 368 19.35 -3.63 31.88
CA LYS A 368 17.93 -3.23 31.98
C LYS A 368 17.37 -2.17 31.02
N THR A 369 18.16 -1.61 30.10
CA THR A 369 17.72 -0.42 29.35
C THR A 369 18.19 -0.43 27.91
N MET A 370 17.27 -0.12 26.99
CA MET A 370 17.62 0.07 25.58
C MET A 370 18.49 1.31 25.39
N PRO A 371 19.35 1.34 24.34
CA PRO A 371 19.94 2.59 23.86
C PRO A 371 18.85 3.64 23.62
N PRO A 372 19.18 4.94 23.71
CA PRO A 372 18.21 6.02 23.49
C PRO A 372 17.39 5.80 22.22
N THR A 373 16.10 5.52 22.41
CA THR A 373 15.14 5.12 21.37
C THR A 373 13.92 6.00 21.53
N LEU A 374 13.45 6.60 20.44
CA LEU A 374 12.23 7.40 20.50
C LEU A 374 11.01 6.51 20.60
N VAL A 375 10.13 6.84 21.54
CA VAL A 375 8.94 6.05 21.84
C VAL A 375 7.78 6.98 22.11
N PHE A 376 6.63 6.62 21.55
CA PHE A 376 5.42 7.41 21.63
C PHE A 376 4.26 6.49 21.96
N SER A 377 3.46 6.90 22.95
CA SER A 377 2.30 6.14 23.40
C SER A 377 1.01 6.89 23.08
N TYR A 378 0.07 6.15 22.50
CA TYR A 378 -1.21 6.65 22.01
C TYR A 378 -2.35 5.82 22.55
N LYS A 379 -3.47 6.48 22.85
CA LYS A 379 -4.77 5.85 23.00
C LYS A 379 -5.51 6.00 21.67
N LEU A 380 -5.76 4.89 20.99
CA LEU A 380 -6.35 4.85 19.66
C LEU A 380 -7.88 4.75 19.67
N GLU A 381 -8.43 4.06 20.66
CA GLU A 381 -9.88 3.92 20.85
C GLU A 381 -10.19 4.04 22.35
N GLY A 382 -11.14 4.91 22.70
CA GLY A 382 -11.64 5.13 24.06
C GLY A 382 -13.03 4.53 24.28
N THR A 383 -13.57 4.73 25.48
CA THR A 383 -14.95 4.31 25.82
C THR A 383 -15.84 5.52 26.05
N ALA A 384 -17.16 5.33 26.15
CA ALA A 384 -18.07 6.42 26.54
C ALA A 384 -17.67 7.06 27.88
N ASN A 385 -17.15 6.25 28.80
CA ASN A 385 -16.70 6.70 30.11
C ASN A 385 -15.29 7.30 30.05
N CYS A 386 -14.40 6.83 29.18
CA CYS A 386 -13.06 7.37 29.00
C CYS A 386 -12.81 7.69 27.51
N PRO A 387 -13.41 8.77 26.99
CA PRO A 387 -13.54 9.02 25.54
C PRO A 387 -12.27 9.57 24.89
N TYR A 388 -11.24 9.87 25.67
CA TYR A 388 -10.00 10.40 25.15
C TYR A 388 -9.40 9.46 24.09
N VAL A 389 -8.96 10.07 22.98
CA VAL A 389 -8.19 9.42 21.93
C VAL A 389 -7.07 10.39 21.52
N GLY A 390 -5.84 9.91 21.53
CA GLY A 390 -4.67 10.73 21.23
C GLY A 390 -3.37 10.28 21.90
N PRO A 391 -2.28 11.01 21.65
CA PRO A 391 -0.97 10.83 22.30
C PRO A 391 -1.00 11.23 23.78
N TYR A 392 -0.53 10.36 24.67
CA TYR A 392 -0.53 10.62 26.12
C TYR A 392 0.85 10.51 26.78
N ALA A 393 1.87 9.98 26.10
CA ALA A 393 3.22 9.93 26.66
C ALA A 393 4.29 9.83 25.57
N ARG A 394 5.50 10.32 25.89
CA ARG A 394 6.71 10.17 25.05
C ARG A 394 7.98 10.14 25.91
N PHE A 395 8.94 9.30 25.56
CA PHE A 395 10.29 9.31 26.14
C PHE A 395 11.34 8.92 25.09
N LYS A 396 12.61 9.07 25.46
CA LYS A 396 13.77 8.62 24.68
C LYS A 396 14.31 7.27 25.14
N THR A 397 13.59 6.57 26.02
CA THR A 397 14.04 5.33 26.64
C THR A 397 12.84 4.40 26.80
N ILE A 398 13.09 3.11 26.57
CA ILE A 398 12.24 2.00 26.99
C ILE A 398 13.03 1.24 28.04
N HIS A 399 12.40 0.90 29.16
CA HIS A 399 12.95 -0.07 30.09
C HIS A 399 12.49 -1.46 29.70
N LEU A 400 13.43 -2.40 29.65
CA LEU A 400 13.18 -3.78 29.25
C LEU A 400 13.73 -4.72 30.31
N ALA A 401 12.97 -5.76 30.63
CA ALA A 401 13.50 -6.92 31.33
C ALA A 401 14.49 -7.67 30.44
N GLY A 402 15.51 -8.23 31.08
CA GLY A 402 16.33 -9.27 30.48
C GLY A 402 15.55 -10.59 30.36
N ILE A 403 16.26 -11.67 30.01
CA ILE A 403 15.65 -13.01 29.94
C ILE A 403 15.36 -13.56 31.34
N GLU A 404 16.21 -13.23 32.31
CA GLU A 404 16.09 -13.66 33.71
C GLU A 404 15.64 -12.51 34.63
N GLU A 405 16.24 -11.32 34.46
CA GLU A 405 16.00 -10.15 35.30
C GLU A 405 14.79 -9.32 34.84
N LYS A 406 13.94 -8.92 35.77
CA LYS A 406 12.83 -8.00 35.50
C LYS A 406 13.26 -6.53 35.67
N THR A 407 12.57 -5.61 35.01
CA THR A 407 12.75 -4.19 35.29
C THR A 407 11.82 -3.75 36.42
N GLU A 408 12.18 -2.67 37.11
CA GLU A 408 11.40 -2.08 38.19
C GLU A 408 10.94 -0.67 37.80
N THR A 409 9.67 -0.38 38.04
CA THR A 409 9.01 0.92 37.84
C THR A 409 8.29 1.32 39.13
N LEU A 410 7.60 2.47 39.14
CA LEU A 410 6.81 2.90 40.30
C LEU A 410 5.45 2.18 40.32
N ASP A 411 5.06 1.59 41.45
CA ASP A 411 3.69 1.10 41.66
C ASP A 411 2.75 2.29 41.91
N MET A 412 1.87 2.54 40.94
CA MET A 412 0.92 3.65 40.98
C MET A 412 -0.23 3.42 41.97
N THR A 413 -0.44 2.18 42.40
CA THR A 413 -1.50 1.82 43.36
C THR A 413 -1.01 1.83 44.80
N ASN A 414 0.29 1.61 45.04
CA ASN A 414 0.89 1.51 46.37
C ASN A 414 2.19 2.33 46.50
N ALA A 415 2.23 3.53 45.93
CA ALA A 415 3.42 4.37 45.97
C ALA A 415 3.89 4.64 47.42
N PRO A 416 5.21 4.62 47.70
CA PRO A 416 6.33 4.62 46.76
C PRO A 416 6.92 3.23 46.45
N THR A 417 6.14 2.15 46.52
CA THR A 417 6.67 0.81 46.24
C THR A 417 7.07 0.62 44.77
N ASN A 418 8.05 -0.25 44.51
CA ASN A 418 8.47 -0.60 43.16
C ASN A 418 7.55 -1.70 42.60
N LEU A 419 7.22 -1.58 41.32
CA LEU A 419 6.48 -2.55 40.54
C LEU A 419 7.44 -3.24 39.56
N SER A 420 7.40 -4.57 39.50
CA SER A 420 8.18 -5.30 38.52
C SER A 420 7.40 -5.46 37.21
N CYS A 421 8.03 -5.20 36.06
CA CYS A 421 7.44 -5.40 34.74
C CYS A 421 8.48 -5.89 33.72
N LEU A 422 8.02 -6.24 32.52
CA LEU A 422 8.86 -6.77 31.44
C LEU A 422 9.19 -5.72 30.37
N LEU A 423 8.25 -4.85 30.07
CA LEU A 423 8.37 -3.84 29.01
C LEU A 423 7.70 -2.55 29.52
N ALA A 424 8.47 -1.47 29.65
CA ALA A 424 7.98 -0.19 30.16
C ALA A 424 8.21 0.95 29.15
N PRO A 425 7.37 1.08 28.12
CA PRO A 425 7.30 2.27 27.30
C PRO A 425 6.71 3.47 28.08
N PRO A 426 6.78 4.69 27.52
CA PRO A 426 6.15 5.88 28.09
C PRO A 426 4.72 5.66 28.57
N GLY A 427 4.46 5.87 29.86
CA GLY A 427 3.10 5.84 30.42
C GLY A 427 2.43 4.46 30.42
N MET A 428 3.19 3.38 30.23
CA MET A 428 2.65 2.03 30.24
C MET A 428 3.72 1.03 30.68
N ASP A 429 3.42 0.22 31.70
CA ASP A 429 4.23 -0.91 32.15
C ASP A 429 3.49 -2.20 31.79
N ILE A 430 4.17 -3.15 31.15
CA ILE A 430 3.58 -4.36 30.55
C ILE A 430 4.27 -5.59 31.14
N GLY A 431 3.50 -6.65 31.38
CA GLY A 431 3.99 -7.92 31.87
C GLY A 431 4.21 -7.97 33.38
N ILE A 432 3.27 -7.42 34.14
CA ILE A 432 3.35 -7.39 35.62
C ILE A 432 3.13 -8.80 36.19
N PRO A 433 4.05 -9.34 37.02
CA PRO A 433 3.93 -10.69 37.58
C PRO A 433 2.67 -10.92 38.43
N GLN A 434 2.09 -12.12 38.34
CA GLN A 434 0.95 -12.53 39.18
C GLN A 434 1.41 -13.29 40.42
N GLY A 435 0.85 -12.94 41.59
CA GLY A 435 0.79 -13.85 42.74
C GLY A 435 2.07 -14.01 43.58
N GLY A 436 2.97 -13.01 43.59
CA GLY A 436 4.07 -12.93 44.57
C GLY A 436 5.20 -13.97 44.44
N VAL A 437 5.04 -15.00 43.60
CA VAL A 437 6.12 -15.96 43.32
C VAL A 437 6.98 -15.43 42.16
N PRO A 438 8.30 -15.27 42.34
CA PRO A 438 9.19 -14.84 41.26
C PRO A 438 9.26 -15.92 40.17
N LYS A 439 8.46 -15.76 39.11
CA LYS A 439 8.73 -16.45 37.84
C LYS A 439 9.91 -15.78 37.15
N ALA A 440 10.72 -16.56 36.42
CA ALA A 440 11.71 -16.02 35.50
C ALA A 440 11.02 -15.04 34.52
N ALA A 441 11.74 -14.01 34.07
CA ALA A 441 11.16 -13.01 33.16
C ALA A 441 10.62 -13.67 31.88
N MET A 442 11.35 -14.64 31.32
CA MET A 442 10.93 -15.41 30.13
C MET A 442 9.56 -16.10 30.24
N ASP A 443 9.17 -16.57 31.43
CA ASP A 443 7.91 -17.29 31.66
C ASP A 443 6.77 -16.37 32.12
N THR A 444 7.05 -15.09 32.28
CA THR A 444 6.06 -14.10 32.70
C THR A 444 5.22 -13.69 31.49
N LEU A 445 3.89 -13.60 31.70
CA LEU A 445 2.93 -13.27 30.66
C LEU A 445 2.83 -11.75 30.47
N LEU A 446 2.64 -11.30 29.22
CA LEU A 446 2.53 -9.89 28.84
C LEU A 446 1.12 -9.29 29.01
N ASN A 447 0.18 -10.03 29.57
CA ASN A 447 -1.23 -9.63 29.59
C ASN A 447 -1.63 -8.72 30.77
N LYS A 448 -0.74 -8.44 31.72
CA LYS A 448 -1.04 -7.51 32.83
C LYS A 448 -0.27 -6.22 32.69
N CYS A 449 -0.99 -5.12 32.80
CA CYS A 449 -0.46 -3.79 32.54
C CYS A 449 -0.77 -2.80 33.65
N GLN A 450 0.09 -1.79 33.76
CA GLN A 450 -0.15 -0.55 34.48
C GLN A 450 -0.05 0.61 33.48
N GLY A 451 -1.06 1.47 33.39
CA GLY A 451 -1.07 2.59 32.43
C GLY A 451 -1.36 3.93 33.09
N PHE A 452 -0.63 4.97 32.68
CA PHE A 452 -0.76 6.31 33.23
C PHE A 452 -0.35 7.43 32.25
N ALA A 453 -0.95 8.61 32.44
CA ALA A 453 -0.56 9.87 31.81
C ALA A 453 0.02 10.84 32.86
N VAL A 454 0.79 11.83 32.39
CA VAL A 454 1.40 12.88 33.23
C VAL A 454 0.84 14.24 32.83
N GLU A 455 0.46 15.04 33.83
CA GLU A 455 -0.23 16.33 33.72
C GLU A 455 0.31 17.29 32.63
N GLY A 456 1.63 17.35 32.41
CA GLY A 456 2.25 18.22 31.39
C GLY A 456 2.02 17.81 29.93
N SER A 457 1.30 16.71 29.68
CA SER A 457 1.03 16.15 28.35
C SER A 457 -0.46 16.06 27.99
N GLU A 458 -1.32 16.52 28.89
CA GLU A 458 -2.77 16.35 28.80
C GLU A 458 -3.44 17.54 28.08
N PRO A 459 -4.39 17.31 27.16
CA PRO A 459 -5.33 18.35 26.74
C PRO A 459 -6.44 18.56 27.78
N ASP A 460 -6.98 19.78 27.87
CA ASP A 460 -7.88 20.28 28.93
C ASP A 460 -9.07 19.37 29.27
N HIS A 461 -9.54 18.55 28.33
CA HIS A 461 -10.65 17.62 28.54
C HIS A 461 -10.27 16.42 29.43
N TRP A 462 -8.99 16.10 29.59
CA TRP A 462 -8.50 15.07 30.53
C TRP A 462 -8.65 15.52 32.00
N ALA A 463 -8.71 16.83 32.27
CA ALA A 463 -8.96 17.38 33.61
C ALA A 463 -10.35 16.99 34.17
N SER A 464 -11.34 16.76 33.30
CA SER A 464 -12.68 16.31 33.69
C SER A 464 -12.71 14.89 34.28
N TRP A 465 -11.62 14.12 34.10
CA TRP A 465 -11.44 12.78 34.64
C TRP A 465 -10.64 12.75 35.95
N GLN A 466 -10.38 13.91 36.56
CA GLN A 466 -9.79 13.98 37.90
C GLN A 466 -10.61 13.15 38.88
N ARG A 467 -10.02 12.07 39.38
CA ARG A 467 -10.51 11.36 40.57
C ARG A 467 -9.74 11.90 41.77
N PRO A 468 -10.38 12.63 42.70
CA PRO A 468 -9.71 13.24 43.86
C PRO A 468 -8.99 12.24 44.78
N THR A 469 -9.22 10.93 44.62
CA THR A 469 -8.71 9.85 45.48
C THR A 469 -7.58 9.02 44.87
N VAL A 470 -7.09 9.34 43.67
CA VAL A 470 -6.07 8.52 42.97
C VAL A 470 -4.95 9.36 42.37
N GLU A 471 -4.47 10.33 43.15
CA GLU A 471 -3.27 11.09 42.84
C GLU A 471 -2.06 10.42 43.48
N CYS A 472 -1.16 9.89 42.65
CA CYS A 472 0.17 9.51 43.10
C CYS A 472 1.10 10.72 42.91
N ARG A 473 1.75 11.19 43.97
CA ARG A 473 2.85 12.15 43.86
C ARG A 473 4.15 11.36 43.82
N ALA A 474 4.91 11.47 42.74
CA ALA A 474 6.27 10.93 42.72
C ALA A 474 7.14 11.74 43.70
N SER A 475 7.90 11.03 44.54
CA SER A 475 9.00 11.64 45.29
C SER A 475 10.18 11.87 44.31
N PRO A 476 10.80 13.06 44.31
CA PRO A 476 11.96 13.38 43.45
C PRO A 476 13.13 12.38 43.56
N ALA A 477 13.20 11.62 44.65
CA ALA A 477 14.29 10.69 44.93
C ALA A 477 14.19 9.33 44.21
N SER A 478 13.05 8.99 43.60
CA SER A 478 12.78 7.64 43.06
C SER A 478 13.27 7.41 41.62
N TRP A 479 13.61 8.46 40.88
CA TRP A 479 14.10 8.38 39.49
C TRP A 479 15.53 8.93 39.41
N GLN A 480 16.49 8.20 39.97
CA GLN A 480 17.91 8.58 39.92
C GLN A 480 18.44 8.47 38.49
N GLY A 481 18.72 9.60 37.83
CA GLY A 481 19.55 9.64 36.62
C GLY A 481 19.04 10.48 35.44
N HIS A 482 17.83 11.02 35.51
CA HIS A 482 17.32 11.91 34.47
C HIS A 482 16.88 13.26 35.06
N THR A 483 17.39 14.36 34.51
CA THR A 483 16.89 15.71 34.74
C THR A 483 15.47 15.80 34.20
N VAL A 484 14.50 15.35 34.99
CA VAL A 484 13.09 15.48 34.67
C VAL A 484 12.52 16.59 35.55
N GLU A 485 12.71 17.83 35.12
CA GLU A 485 11.97 19.00 35.65
C GLU A 485 10.43 18.83 35.50
N CYS A 486 9.96 17.77 34.82
CA CYS A 486 8.55 17.48 34.57
C CYS A 486 7.85 16.55 35.59
N LEU A 487 8.53 16.03 36.63
CA LEU A 487 8.01 14.96 37.49
C LEU A 487 7.59 15.38 38.92
N LEU A 488 7.18 16.65 39.11
CA LEU A 488 6.30 17.03 40.23
C LEU A 488 4.80 16.87 39.87
N GLY A 489 4.51 16.19 38.75
CA GLY A 489 3.17 16.10 38.17
C GLY A 489 2.29 15.03 38.79
N LEU A 490 0.97 15.26 38.70
CA LEU A 490 -0.06 14.29 39.00
C LEU A 490 -0.07 13.20 37.92
N PHE A 491 -0.07 11.93 38.35
CA PHE A 491 -0.32 10.80 37.45
C PHE A 491 -1.79 10.44 37.42
N ARG A 492 -2.29 10.07 36.24
CA ARG A 492 -3.70 9.70 36.04
C ARG A 492 -3.83 8.40 35.25
N PRO A 493 -4.81 7.53 35.55
CA PRO A 493 -5.01 6.30 34.80
C PRO A 493 -5.46 6.59 33.36
N VAL A 494 -4.97 5.81 32.40
CA VAL A 494 -5.31 5.95 30.97
C VAL A 494 -6.47 5.06 30.53
N SER A 495 -6.88 4.11 31.38
CA SER A 495 -7.98 3.17 31.14
C SER A 495 -9.16 3.46 32.06
N VAL A 496 -10.37 3.15 31.57
CA VAL A 496 -11.59 3.17 32.40
C VAL A 496 -11.51 2.22 33.60
N LEU A 497 -10.68 1.18 33.53
CA LEU A 497 -10.48 0.17 34.57
C LEU A 497 -9.53 0.63 35.69
N GLY A 498 -8.87 1.78 35.55
CA GLY A 498 -7.93 2.32 36.53
C GLY A 498 -6.47 2.20 36.09
N PHE A 499 -5.55 2.19 37.06
CA PHE A 499 -4.12 2.09 36.79
C PHE A 499 -3.72 0.70 36.30
N HIS A 500 -4.26 -0.36 36.92
CA HIS A 500 -3.99 -1.75 36.53
C HIS A 500 -5.14 -2.33 35.72
N PHE A 501 -4.80 -3.06 34.67
CA PHE A 501 -5.77 -3.75 33.82
C PHE A 501 -5.13 -4.94 33.11
N GLU A 502 -5.97 -5.78 32.50
CA GLU A 502 -5.53 -6.91 31.69
C GLU A 502 -5.75 -6.63 30.20
N LEU A 503 -4.90 -7.23 29.36
CA LEU A 503 -5.04 -7.26 27.91
C LEU A 503 -5.70 -8.58 27.50
N ASP A 504 -6.55 -8.52 26.49
CA ASP A 504 -7.08 -9.73 25.82
C ASP A 504 -6.42 -10.00 24.46
N GLU A 505 -5.68 -9.03 23.92
CA GLU A 505 -4.88 -9.18 22.71
C GLU A 505 -3.72 -8.18 22.67
N MET A 506 -2.61 -8.62 22.08
CA MET A 506 -1.44 -7.79 21.80
C MET A 506 -0.88 -8.17 20.45
N GLU A 507 -0.69 -7.19 19.57
CA GLU A 507 -0.11 -7.37 18.24
C GLU A 507 1.12 -6.48 18.05
N VAL A 508 2.08 -6.94 17.26
CA VAL A 508 3.22 -6.12 16.84
C VAL A 508 3.30 -6.09 15.32
N TYR A 509 3.53 -4.89 14.81
CA TYR A 509 3.73 -4.63 13.40
C TYR A 509 5.13 -4.09 13.15
N SER A 510 5.83 -4.65 12.17
CA SER A 510 7.10 -4.14 11.66
C SER A 510 6.86 -3.21 10.48
N LEU A 511 7.64 -2.14 10.39
CA LEU A 511 7.69 -1.27 9.21
C LEU A 511 8.94 -1.64 8.41
N ALA A 512 8.75 -2.26 7.24
CA ALA A 512 9.82 -2.62 6.32
C ALA A 512 10.43 -1.41 5.59
#